data_AF-A0A6I5ZYI3-F1
#
_entry.id   AF-A0A6I5ZYI3-F1
#
_cell.length_a   1.000
_cell.length_b   1.000
_cell.length_c   1.000
_cell.angle_alpha   90.00
_cell.angle_beta   90.00
_cell.angle_gamma   90.00
#
_symmetry.space_group_name_H-M   'P 1'
#
loop_
_entity.id
_entity.type
_entity.pdbx_description
1 polymer ?
#
loop_
_entity_poly.entity_id
_entity_poly.type
_entity_poly.pdbx_seq_one_letter_code
_entity_poly.pdbx_strand_id
1 'polypeptide(L)'
;MSARVPRPSSRRPALVGTPLALALALGLAACSGGDEGVDPSTADWPEAVAPAEADGDLWVVWTAVAETGSEGALEEEVSRLGELGYDAQAWDPQCQEGAGEKIAGLTGYADPTAVGLAFASEEDAGVFDTRYEGATVMITSGAYTCD
;
A
#
# COMPACT_ATOMS: atom_id res chain seq x y z
N MET A 1 17.92 43.69 -18.94
CA MET A 1 18.00 42.80 -20.12
C MET A 1 17.59 41.39 -19.68
N SER A 2 16.43 40.90 -20.11
CA SER A 2 16.07 39.49 -20.11
C SER A 2 14.87 39.33 -21.04
N ALA A 3 15.10 38.61 -22.15
CA ALA A 3 14.20 38.53 -23.28
C ALA A 3 13.11 37.47 -23.04
N ARG A 4 11.85 37.79 -23.37
CA ARG A 4 10.74 36.83 -23.45
C ARG A 4 10.96 35.92 -24.67
N VAL A 5 10.92 34.61 -24.45
CA VAL A 5 10.91 33.61 -25.52
C VAL A 5 9.50 33.54 -26.15
N PRO A 6 9.35 33.64 -27.48
CA PRO A 6 8.06 33.47 -28.14
C PRO A 6 7.68 31.98 -28.27
N ARG A 7 6.43 31.63 -27.96
CA ARG A 7 5.84 30.32 -28.25
C ARG A 7 5.28 30.31 -29.68
N PRO A 8 5.68 29.39 -30.57
CA PRO A 8 4.98 29.19 -31.83
C PRO A 8 3.66 28.43 -31.59
N SER A 9 2.54 29.11 -31.87
CA SER A 9 1.26 28.47 -32.20
C SER A 9 1.38 27.83 -33.58
N SER A 10 1.03 26.55 -33.71
CA SER A 10 0.85 25.92 -35.01
C SER A 10 -0.55 25.33 -35.15
N ARG A 11 -1.01 25.42 -36.40
CA ARG A 11 -2.39 25.54 -36.86
C ARG A 11 -3.08 24.18 -36.98
N ARG A 12 -4.38 24.17 -36.71
CA ARG A 12 -5.30 23.10 -37.12
C ARG A 12 -5.46 23.10 -38.66
N PRO A 13 -5.44 21.93 -39.31
CA PRO A 13 -6.22 21.71 -40.50
C PRO A 13 -7.40 20.78 -40.22
N ALA A 14 -8.59 21.23 -40.62
CA ALA A 14 -9.79 20.44 -40.76
C ALA A 14 -9.78 19.77 -42.15
N LEU A 15 -10.02 18.47 -42.22
CA LEU A 15 -10.44 17.72 -43.42
C LEU A 15 -11.43 16.65 -42.92
N VAL A 16 -12.73 16.87 -43.09
CA VAL A 16 -13.57 16.43 -44.23
C VAL A 16 -13.76 14.90 -44.21
N GLY A 17 -15.01 14.50 -43.93
CA GLY A 17 -15.40 13.12 -43.70
C GLY A 17 -15.67 12.29 -44.95
N THR A 18 -16.01 11.03 -44.69
CA THR A 18 -16.87 10.19 -45.54
C THR A 18 -17.42 9.04 -44.67
N PRO A 19 -18.73 8.76 -44.70
CA PRO A 19 -19.36 7.68 -43.94
C PRO A 19 -19.51 6.41 -44.80
N LEU A 20 -19.32 5.22 -44.24
CA LEU A 20 -19.89 3.92 -44.67
C LEU A 20 -19.25 2.84 -43.77
N ALA A 21 -19.93 2.41 -42.71
CA ALA A 21 -20.87 1.30 -42.69
C ALA A 21 -20.21 -0.09 -42.69
N LEU A 22 -20.63 -0.85 -41.66
CA LEU A 22 -20.81 -2.29 -41.60
C LEU A 22 -19.65 -3.20 -41.16
N ALA A 23 -20.07 -4.04 -40.21
CA ALA A 23 -19.68 -5.43 -39.97
C ALA A 23 -18.52 -5.70 -39.00
N LEU A 24 -18.92 -5.97 -37.76
CA LEU A 24 -18.76 -7.29 -37.13
C LEU A 24 -17.44 -8.01 -37.43
N ALA A 25 -16.50 -7.86 -36.51
CA ALA A 25 -15.94 -8.98 -35.76
C ALA A 25 -15.01 -8.39 -34.70
N LEU A 26 -15.58 -8.02 -33.55
CA LEU A 26 -14.80 -7.88 -32.31
C LEU A 26 -14.35 -9.29 -31.92
N GLY A 27 -13.34 -9.79 -32.64
CA GLY A 27 -12.46 -10.83 -32.15
C GLY A 27 -11.63 -10.21 -31.02
N LEU A 28 -12.27 -10.05 -29.86
CA LEU A 28 -11.55 -9.96 -28.60
C LEU A 28 -10.94 -11.35 -28.38
N ALA A 29 -9.78 -11.57 -29.00
CA ALA A 29 -8.72 -12.30 -28.33
C ALA A 29 -8.26 -11.42 -27.15
N ALA A 30 -9.11 -11.31 -26.14
CA ALA A 30 -8.81 -10.68 -24.86
C ALA A 30 -8.62 -11.83 -23.89
N CYS A 31 -7.34 -12.12 -23.67
CA CYS A 31 -6.75 -12.80 -22.52
C CYS A 31 -7.64 -13.80 -21.78
N SER A 32 -7.35 -15.07 -22.00
CA SER A 32 -7.32 -16.05 -20.91
C SER A 32 -6.30 -15.56 -19.86
N GLY A 33 -6.73 -14.64 -19.02
CA GLY A 33 -6.03 -14.19 -17.82
C GLY A 33 -7.12 -14.06 -16.77
N GLY A 34 -7.39 -15.17 -16.08
CA GLY A 34 -8.30 -15.20 -14.95
C GLY A 34 -7.73 -14.35 -13.84
N ASP A 35 -8.02 -13.06 -13.90
CA ASP A 35 -8.07 -12.19 -12.74
C ASP A 35 -9.43 -12.46 -12.08
N GLU A 36 -9.52 -13.62 -11.42
CA GLU A 36 -10.53 -13.79 -10.37
C GLU A 36 -10.02 -12.97 -9.19
N GLY A 37 -10.02 -11.64 -9.34
CA GLY A 37 -9.72 -10.73 -8.26
C GLY A 37 -10.64 -11.09 -7.11
N VAL A 38 -10.05 -11.64 -6.06
CA VAL A 38 -10.78 -12.09 -4.88
C VAL A 38 -11.50 -10.85 -4.34
N ASP A 39 -12.82 -10.88 -4.24
CA ASP A 39 -13.58 -9.79 -3.63
C ASP A 39 -13.11 -9.69 -2.17
N PRO A 40 -12.34 -8.65 -1.81
CA PRO A 40 -11.68 -8.57 -0.51
C PRO A 40 -12.68 -8.35 0.61
N SER A 41 -13.96 -8.10 0.31
CA SER A 41 -15.04 -8.02 1.31
C SER A 41 -15.62 -9.39 1.71
N THR A 42 -15.35 -10.42 0.91
CA THR A 42 -15.86 -11.79 1.12
C THR A 42 -14.77 -12.83 1.38
N ALA A 43 -13.51 -12.50 1.13
CA ALA A 43 -12.35 -13.34 1.46
C ALA A 43 -12.22 -13.55 2.98
N ASP A 44 -11.54 -14.61 3.40
CA ASP A 44 -11.03 -14.69 4.76
C ASP A 44 -9.97 -13.60 4.97
N TRP A 45 -9.85 -13.09 6.20
CA TRP A 45 -8.77 -12.15 6.55
C TRP A 45 -7.41 -12.84 6.34
N PRO A 46 -6.45 -12.20 5.66
CA PRO A 46 -5.14 -12.82 5.41
C PRO A 46 -4.42 -13.10 6.72
N GLU A 47 -3.70 -14.20 6.80
CA GLU A 47 -2.96 -14.58 8.00
C GLU A 47 -1.71 -13.72 8.14
N ALA A 48 -1.60 -12.98 9.24
CA ALA A 48 -0.37 -12.25 9.57
C ALA A 48 0.64 -13.25 10.13
N VAL A 49 1.91 -13.06 9.78
CA VAL A 49 3.02 -13.85 10.29
C VAL A 49 3.67 -13.17 11.48
N ALA A 50 4.16 -13.97 12.43
CA ALA A 50 5.03 -13.47 13.48
C ALA A 50 6.34 -12.98 12.84
N PRO A 51 6.70 -11.69 12.95
CA PRO A 51 7.84 -11.12 12.23
C PRO A 51 9.18 -11.79 12.59
N ALA A 52 9.34 -12.19 13.87
CA ALA A 52 10.53 -12.88 14.37
C ALA A 52 10.65 -14.35 13.89
N GLU A 53 9.57 -14.93 13.39
CA GLU A 53 9.54 -16.33 12.92
C GLU A 53 9.54 -16.43 11.39
N ALA A 54 9.51 -15.30 10.68
CA ALA A 54 9.38 -15.27 9.24
C ALA A 54 10.71 -15.50 8.53
N ASP A 55 10.70 -16.43 7.58
CA ASP A 55 11.83 -16.67 6.68
C ASP A 55 11.72 -15.76 5.44
N GLY A 56 12.53 -14.70 5.37
CA GLY A 56 12.69 -13.86 4.17
C GLY A 56 12.15 -12.44 4.30
N ASP A 57 11.86 -11.82 3.16
CA ASP A 57 11.33 -10.45 3.12
C ASP A 57 9.88 -10.42 3.60
N LEU A 58 9.56 -9.49 4.51
CA LEU A 58 8.21 -9.25 5.00
C LEU A 58 7.56 -8.08 4.27
N TRP A 59 6.24 -8.18 4.11
CA TRP A 59 5.38 -7.08 3.68
C TRP A 59 4.59 -6.59 4.88
N VAL A 60 4.94 -5.42 5.39
CA VAL A 60 4.34 -4.86 6.60
C VAL A 60 3.33 -3.79 6.23
N VAL A 61 2.10 -3.96 6.68
CA VAL A 61 1.04 -2.94 6.59
C VAL A 61 1.00 -2.19 7.91
N TRP A 62 1.42 -0.93 7.89
CA TRP A 62 1.42 -0.05 9.05
C TRP A 62 0.07 0.64 9.20
N THR A 63 -0.55 0.53 10.37
CA THR A 63 -1.91 1.06 10.61
C THR A 63 -1.95 2.22 11.60
N ALA A 64 -0.93 2.35 12.45
CA ALA A 64 -0.77 3.53 13.31
C ALA A 64 0.70 3.85 13.56
N VAL A 65 0.98 5.12 13.81
CA VAL A 65 2.33 5.64 14.11
C VAL A 65 2.23 6.67 15.22
N ALA A 66 3.17 6.61 16.17
CA ALA A 66 3.32 7.59 17.22
C ALA A 66 4.80 7.96 17.41
N GLU A 67 5.05 9.10 18.04
CA GLU A 67 6.40 9.45 18.49
C GLU A 67 6.81 8.53 19.64
N THR A 68 8.04 7.99 19.60
CA THR A 68 8.56 7.12 20.66
C THR A 68 8.47 7.79 22.03
N GLY A 69 8.00 7.03 23.03
CA GLY A 69 7.74 7.54 24.38
C GLY A 69 6.34 8.11 24.60
N SER A 70 5.48 8.10 23.57
CA SER A 70 4.05 8.44 23.72
C SER A 70 3.28 7.25 24.29
N GLU A 71 3.34 7.07 25.61
CA GLU A 71 2.62 5.99 26.30
C GLU A 71 1.11 5.99 25.96
N GLY A 72 0.58 4.82 25.60
CA GLY A 72 -0.84 4.63 25.30
C GLY A 72 -1.29 5.06 23.90
N ALA A 73 -0.46 5.78 23.13
CA ALA A 73 -0.87 6.35 21.83
C ALA A 73 -1.25 5.29 20.77
N LEU A 74 -0.81 4.04 20.95
CA LEU A 74 -1.00 2.94 20.01
C LEU A 74 -1.91 1.82 20.56
N GLU A 75 -2.36 1.91 21.81
CA GLU A 75 -3.14 0.85 22.48
C GLU A 75 -4.50 0.61 21.83
N GLU A 76 -5.16 1.67 21.36
CA GLU A 76 -6.44 1.58 20.64
C GLU A 76 -6.26 0.80 19.33
N GLU A 77 -5.18 1.07 18.59
CA GLU A 77 -4.93 0.37 17.33
C GLU A 77 -4.58 -1.10 17.55
N VAL A 78 -3.73 -1.40 18.52
CA VAL A 78 -3.41 -2.79 18.90
C VAL A 78 -4.68 -3.54 19.30
N SER A 79 -5.55 -2.91 20.10
CA SER A 79 -6.82 -3.52 20.50
C SER A 79 -7.74 -3.77 19.32
N ARG A 80 -7.85 -2.80 18.40
CA ARG A 80 -8.67 -2.90 17.19
C ARG A 80 -8.22 -4.05 16.27
N LEU A 81 -6.91 -4.20 16.08
CA LEU A 81 -6.36 -5.32 15.31
C LEU A 81 -6.56 -6.66 16.05
N GLY A 82 -6.49 -6.66 17.38
CA GLY A 82 -6.82 -7.82 18.21
C GLY A 82 -8.28 -8.29 18.07
N GLU A 83 -9.23 -7.35 17.97
CA GLU A 83 -10.65 -7.67 17.70
C GLU A 83 -10.87 -8.32 16.32
N LEU A 84 -9.96 -8.05 15.37
CA LEU A 84 -9.92 -8.70 14.05
C LEU A 84 -9.21 -10.06 14.06
N GLY A 85 -8.64 -10.46 15.19
CA GLY A 85 -7.95 -11.74 15.37
C GLY A 85 -6.44 -11.70 15.14
N TYR A 86 -5.84 -10.52 15.02
CA TYR A 86 -4.40 -10.36 14.83
C TYR A 86 -3.67 -10.14 16.15
N ASP A 87 -2.51 -10.76 16.31
CA ASP A 87 -1.59 -10.49 17.42
C ASP A 87 -0.68 -9.30 17.06
N ALA A 88 -1.27 -8.11 17.05
CA ALA A 88 -0.56 -6.89 16.71
C ALA A 88 0.24 -6.36 17.91
N GLN A 89 1.43 -5.86 17.64
CA GLN A 89 2.25 -5.16 18.63
C GLN A 89 2.85 -3.88 18.04
N ALA A 90 3.16 -2.92 18.91
CA ALA A 90 3.95 -1.76 18.54
C ALA A 90 5.40 -2.19 18.31
N TRP A 91 6.00 -1.76 17.20
CA TRP A 91 7.39 -2.05 16.89
C TRP A 91 8.23 -0.85 17.24
N ASP A 92 9.30 -1.07 18.00
CA ASP A 92 10.28 -0.03 18.28
C ASP A 92 11.00 0.40 16.99
N PRO A 93 11.44 1.67 16.89
CA PRO A 93 12.11 2.19 15.70
C PRO A 93 13.31 1.35 15.27
N GLN A 94 14.06 0.80 16.23
CA GLN A 94 15.24 -0.03 15.99
C GLN A 94 14.93 -1.38 15.33
N CYS A 95 13.68 -1.84 15.42
CA CYS A 95 13.22 -3.12 14.86
C CYS A 95 12.62 -2.98 13.45
N GLN A 96 12.47 -1.75 12.96
CA GLN A 96 11.80 -1.40 11.71
C GLN A 96 12.83 -1.12 10.59
N GLU A 97 13.62 -2.12 10.19
CA GLU A 97 14.70 -1.90 9.22
C GLU A 97 14.17 -1.33 7.89
N GLY A 98 14.65 -0.14 7.51
CA GLY A 98 14.24 0.58 6.30
C GLY A 98 12.82 1.16 6.31
N ALA A 99 11.93 0.70 7.19
CA ALA A 99 10.58 1.25 7.38
C ALA A 99 10.61 2.52 8.24
N GLY A 100 11.44 2.54 9.29
CA GLY A 100 11.54 3.68 10.21
C GLY A 100 11.87 5.00 9.51
N GLU A 101 12.82 5.01 8.57
CA GLU A 101 13.18 6.22 7.80
C GLU A 101 12.02 6.73 6.92
N LYS A 102 11.24 5.81 6.34
CA LYS A 102 10.08 6.15 5.50
C LYS A 102 8.96 6.73 6.36
N ILE A 103 8.67 6.09 7.49
CA ILE A 103 7.66 6.52 8.45
C ILE A 103 8.02 7.88 9.06
N ALA A 104 9.29 8.09 9.41
CA ALA A 104 9.82 9.36 9.89
C ALA A 104 9.64 10.47 8.84
N GLY A 105 9.95 10.17 7.57
CA GLY A 105 9.77 11.11 6.47
C GLY A 105 8.31 11.52 6.22
N LEU A 106 7.34 10.64 6.50
CA LEU A 106 5.91 10.91 6.34
C LEU A 106 5.32 11.69 7.52
N THR A 107 5.73 11.35 8.74
CA THR A 107 5.13 11.88 9.97
C THR A 107 5.87 13.08 10.54
N GLY A 108 7.17 13.21 10.25
CA GLY A 108 8.06 14.19 10.87
C GLY A 108 8.60 13.77 12.24
N TYR A 109 8.31 12.55 12.70
CA TYR A 109 8.88 12.00 13.94
C TYR A 109 10.33 11.59 13.73
N ALA A 110 11.20 11.85 14.72
CA ALA A 110 12.61 11.48 14.65
C ALA A 110 12.80 9.96 14.72
N ASP A 111 12.13 9.33 15.69
CA ASP A 111 12.17 7.89 15.93
C ASP A 111 10.73 7.40 16.12
N PRO A 112 9.99 7.05 15.05
CA PRO A 112 8.60 6.65 15.16
C PRO A 112 8.43 5.22 15.67
N THR A 113 7.57 5.04 16.67
CA THR A 113 7.01 3.72 17.02
C THR A 113 5.77 3.48 16.17
N ALA A 114 5.63 2.31 15.56
CA ALA A 114 4.53 2.02 14.66
C ALA A 114 3.87 0.67 14.95
N VAL A 115 2.57 0.57 14.74
CA VAL A 115 1.82 -0.70 14.77
C VAL A 115 1.64 -1.15 13.34
N GLY A 116 2.02 -2.39 13.05
CA GLY A 116 1.84 -2.99 11.74
C GLY A 116 1.69 -4.49 11.80
N LEU A 117 1.10 -5.04 10.75
CA LEU A 117 0.96 -6.47 10.53
C LEU A 117 1.92 -6.91 9.44
N ALA A 118 2.72 -7.94 9.72
CA ALA A 118 3.62 -8.53 8.74
C ALA A 118 2.91 -9.65 7.99
N PHE A 119 3.13 -9.71 6.69
CA PHE A 119 2.63 -10.75 5.80
C PHE A 119 3.79 -11.35 5.01
N ALA A 120 3.66 -12.63 4.66
CA ALA A 120 4.65 -13.35 3.87
C ALA A 120 4.65 -12.94 2.39
N SER A 121 3.61 -12.25 1.92
CA SER A 121 3.46 -11.86 0.52
C SER A 121 2.90 -10.45 0.35
N GLU A 122 3.24 -9.80 -0.76
CA GLU A 122 2.68 -8.49 -1.15
C GLU A 122 1.18 -8.61 -1.41
N GLU A 123 0.72 -9.76 -1.91
CA GLU A 123 -0.69 -10.03 -2.21
C GLU A 123 -1.53 -10.02 -0.93
N ASP A 124 -1.08 -10.72 0.12
CA ASP A 124 -1.77 -10.74 1.42
C ASP A 124 -1.81 -9.36 2.08
N ALA A 125 -0.69 -8.63 2.02
CA ALA A 125 -0.63 -7.25 2.51
C ALA A 125 -1.59 -6.33 1.73
N GLY A 126 -1.69 -6.51 0.41
CA GLY A 126 -2.62 -5.76 -0.44
C GLY A 126 -4.10 -6.10 -0.19
N VAL A 127 -4.41 -7.38 0.08
CA VAL A 127 -5.76 -7.81 0.48
C VAL A 127 -6.13 -7.17 1.82
N PHE A 128 -5.23 -7.19 2.81
CA PHE A 128 -5.46 -6.53 4.08
C PHE A 128 -5.70 -5.02 3.91
N ASP A 129 -4.81 -4.32 3.19
CA ASP A 129 -4.91 -2.87 2.95
C ASP A 129 -6.23 -2.48 2.28
N THR A 130 -6.64 -3.25 1.27
CA THR A 130 -7.91 -3.00 0.55
C THR A 130 -9.11 -3.21 1.47
N ARG A 131 -9.06 -4.20 2.37
CA ARG A 131 -10.16 -4.47 3.30
C ARG A 131 -10.19 -3.51 4.49
N TYR A 132 -9.04 -2.98 4.87
CA TYR A 132 -8.83 -2.02 5.96
C TYR A 132 -8.69 -0.58 5.45
N GLU A 133 -9.28 -0.30 4.29
CA GLU A 133 -9.12 0.96 3.57
C GLU A 133 -9.46 2.18 4.47
N GLY A 134 -8.57 3.18 4.47
CA GLY A 134 -8.70 4.41 5.25
C GLY A 134 -8.11 4.34 6.66
N ALA A 135 -7.63 3.18 7.09
CA ALA A 135 -6.91 2.99 8.37
C ALA A 135 -5.44 2.58 8.18
N THR A 136 -5.01 2.24 6.97
CA THR A 136 -3.60 2.03 6.65
C THR A 136 -2.86 3.36 6.52
N VAL A 137 -1.69 3.46 7.17
CA VAL A 137 -0.74 4.54 6.99
C VAL A 137 0.08 4.31 5.72
N MET A 138 0.69 3.13 5.58
CA MET A 138 1.46 2.72 4.41
C MET A 138 1.78 1.22 4.42
N ILE A 139 2.22 0.71 3.27
CA ILE A 139 2.82 -0.63 3.15
C ILE A 139 4.32 -0.49 2.90
N THR A 140 5.14 -1.29 3.57
CA THR A 140 6.58 -1.38 3.31
C THR A 140 7.04 -2.82 3.20
N SER A 141 7.96 -3.08 2.27
CA SER A 141 8.80 -4.28 2.32
C SER A 141 10.00 -4.04 3.25
N GLY A 142 10.38 -5.04 4.04
CA GLY A 142 11.55 -4.98 4.92
C GLY A 142 11.70 -6.21 5.81
N ALA A 143 12.72 -6.22 6.66
CA ALA A 143 12.94 -7.26 7.67
C ALA A 143 12.62 -6.72 9.08
N TYR A 144 12.21 -7.62 9.96
CA TYR A 144 12.16 -7.38 11.40
C TYR A 144 13.47 -7.89 12.01
N THR A 145 14.09 -7.08 12.88
CA THR A 145 15.48 -7.32 13.33
C THR A 145 15.63 -7.54 14.83
N CYS A 146 14.54 -7.54 15.59
CA CYS A 146 14.56 -7.71 17.03
C CYS A 146 14.03 -9.08 17.41
N ASP A 147 14.91 -10.01 17.80
CA ASP A 147 14.51 -11.33 18.31
C ASP A 147 14.16 -11.32 19.81
#